data_AF-A0A090WRV3-F1
#
_entry.id   AF-A0A090WRV3-F1
#
_cell.length_a   1.000
_cell.length_b   1.000
_cell.length_c   1.000
_cell.angle_alpha   90.00
_cell.angle_beta   90.00
_cell.angle_gamma   90.00
#
_symmetry.space_group_name_H-M   'P 1'
#
loop_
_entity.id
_entity.type
_entity.pdbx_description
1 polymer ?
#
loop_
_entity_poly.entity_id
_entity_poly.type
_entity_poly.pdbx_seq_one_letter_code
_entity_poly.pdbx_strand_id
1 'polypeptide(L)'
;MNTPKRYTITTALPYTNGPIHIGHLAGVYVPADIYARYLRLTGNDVVFIGGSDEHGVPITIKAKNEGVSPQDIVDKYHAIIKKSFEDFGITYDNYSRTTAPIHHETASEFFKTLNNKGKFIEETSEQLYDEEANQFLADRFVVGTCPKCGNEESYGDQCENCGTSHNATDLINPKSAITGNTPTLKETKHWFLPLNDYEDFLKEWILEGHKKDWKPNVYGQVKSWIDDGLRPRAVTRDLDWGIPVPVEGGEGKVLYVWFDAPIGYISSTKEWAAREGKDWEPYWKAKDTKLVHFIGKDNIVFHCIIFPAMLKAEGSYILPDNVPANEFLNLEGNKLSTSKNWAVWLPEYLEEFPGQQDVLRYA
;
A
#
# COMPACT_ATOMS: atom_id res chain seq x y z
N MET A 1 12.59 25.30 -18.27
CA MET A 1 11.43 24.49 -17.83
C MET A 1 10.33 25.47 -17.46
N ASN A 2 9.12 25.30 -17.99
CA ASN A 2 8.00 26.17 -17.64
C ASN A 2 7.68 26.01 -16.16
N THR A 3 7.43 27.13 -15.47
CA THR A 3 6.91 27.13 -14.10
C THR A 3 5.62 26.29 -14.06
N PRO A 4 5.51 25.29 -13.18
CA PRO A 4 4.29 24.47 -13.09
C PRO A 4 3.11 25.37 -12.70
N LYS A 5 1.93 25.08 -13.25
CA LYS A 5 0.71 25.83 -12.92
C LYS A 5 0.06 25.35 -11.63
N ARG A 6 0.29 24.08 -11.28
CA ARG A 6 -0.30 23.45 -10.10
C ARG A 6 0.58 22.33 -9.56
N TYR A 7 0.35 22.00 -8.29
CA TYR A 7 1.06 20.98 -7.55
C TYR A 7 0.08 20.00 -6.93
N THR A 8 0.36 18.71 -7.11
CA THR A 8 -0.33 17.63 -6.44
C THR A 8 0.66 16.99 -5.49
N ILE A 9 0.39 17.09 -4.19
CA ILE A 9 1.26 16.57 -3.14
C ILE A 9 0.50 15.44 -2.46
N THR A 10 1.15 14.30 -2.29
CA THR A 10 0.56 13.20 -1.52
C THR A 10 1.50 12.75 -0.41
N THR A 11 0.94 12.16 0.63
CA THR A 11 1.68 11.44 1.68
C THR A 11 1.31 9.97 1.66
N ALA A 12 2.28 9.08 1.88
CA ALA A 12 2.03 7.66 2.09
C ALA A 12 0.83 7.45 3.05
N LEU A 13 -0.16 6.68 2.60
CA LEU A 13 -1.36 6.39 3.37
C LEU A 13 -0.97 5.55 4.60
N PRO A 14 -1.19 6.03 5.85
CA PRO A 14 -0.96 5.20 7.02
C PRO A 14 -1.95 4.03 7.04
N TYR A 15 -1.41 2.88 7.41
CA TYR A 15 -2.17 1.65 7.53
C TYR A 15 -3.02 1.63 8.81
N THR A 16 -4.32 1.34 8.73
CA THR A 16 -5.26 1.45 9.85
C THR A 16 -5.35 0.19 10.73
N ASN A 17 -4.21 -0.26 11.25
CA ASN A 17 -4.16 -1.30 12.28
C ASN A 17 -3.59 -0.80 13.62
N GLY A 18 -3.32 0.50 13.74
CA GLY A 18 -2.73 1.12 14.91
C GLY A 18 -2.70 2.65 14.78
N PRO A 19 -2.41 3.36 15.88
CA PRO A 19 -2.20 4.81 15.82
C PRO A 19 -0.87 5.15 15.13
N ILE A 20 -0.72 6.41 14.73
CA ILE A 20 0.54 6.93 14.17
C ILE A 20 1.49 7.37 15.29
N HIS A 21 2.79 7.13 15.10
CA HIS A 21 3.86 7.58 16.00
C HIS A 21 4.75 8.64 15.33
N ILE A 22 5.62 9.27 16.13
CA ILE A 22 6.55 10.33 15.70
C ILE A 22 7.43 9.95 14.48
N GLY A 23 7.80 8.67 14.34
CA GLY A 23 8.56 8.22 13.16
C GLY A 23 7.81 8.39 11.84
N HIS A 24 6.47 8.26 11.83
CA HIS A 24 5.68 8.51 10.63
C HIS A 24 5.59 10.01 10.34
N LEU A 25 5.47 10.84 11.38
CA LEU A 25 5.43 12.30 11.24
C LEU A 25 6.72 12.84 10.64
N ALA A 26 7.86 12.50 11.24
CA ALA A 26 9.18 12.91 10.77
C ALA A 26 9.48 12.34 9.36
N GLY A 27 9.08 11.09 9.12
CA GLY A 27 9.33 10.41 7.86
C GLY A 27 8.53 10.97 6.68
N VAL A 28 7.26 11.31 6.91
CA VAL A 28 6.29 11.53 5.82
C VAL A 28 5.56 12.85 5.96
N TYR A 29 4.85 13.01 7.08
CA TYR A 29 3.75 13.98 7.15
C TYR A 29 4.21 15.42 7.42
N VAL A 30 5.16 15.63 8.34
CA VAL A 30 5.71 16.96 8.62
C VAL A 30 6.46 17.53 7.41
N PRO A 31 7.36 16.79 6.75
CA PRO A 31 8.03 17.28 5.54
C PRO A 31 7.04 17.65 4.41
N ALA A 32 6.00 16.85 4.20
CA ALA A 32 4.98 17.12 3.20
C ALA A 32 4.18 18.39 3.51
N ASP A 33 3.77 18.56 4.77
CA ASP A 33 3.01 19.72 5.23
C ASP A 33 3.84 21.02 5.14
N ILE A 34 5.12 20.97 5.50
CA ILE A 34 6.05 22.11 5.31
C ILE A 34 6.11 22.50 3.84
N TYR A 35 6.27 21.52 2.94
CA TYR A 35 6.35 21.75 1.51
C TYR A 35 5.05 22.34 0.94
N ALA A 36 3.90 21.78 1.32
CA ALA A 36 2.59 22.29 0.92
C ALA A 36 2.36 23.73 1.38
N ARG A 37 2.67 24.04 2.65
CA ARG A 37 2.57 25.39 3.20
C ARG A 37 3.47 26.39 2.47
N TYR A 38 4.72 26.01 2.21
CA TYR A 38 5.65 26.85 1.44
C TYR A 38 5.14 27.15 0.03
N LEU A 39 4.61 26.15 -0.69
CA LEU A 39 4.07 26.34 -2.03
C LEU A 39 2.84 27.25 -2.03
N ARG A 40 1.93 27.09 -1.07
CA ARG A 40 0.77 27.97 -0.90
C ARG A 40 1.20 29.41 -0.58
N LEU A 41 2.17 29.61 0.32
CA LEU A 41 2.70 30.93 0.68
C LEU A 41 3.40 31.65 -0.49
N THR A 42 3.90 30.89 -1.46
CA THR A 42 4.54 31.43 -2.67
C THR A 42 3.56 31.57 -3.85
N GLY A 43 2.25 31.45 -3.59
CA GLY A 43 1.19 31.74 -4.56
C GLY A 43 0.87 30.61 -5.54
N ASN A 44 1.29 29.37 -5.26
CA ASN A 44 1.03 28.23 -6.13
C ASN A 44 -0.35 27.61 -5.85
N ASP A 45 -0.98 27.07 -6.90
CA ASP A 45 -2.15 26.19 -6.78
C ASP A 45 -1.69 24.81 -6.29
N VAL A 46 -2.15 24.41 -5.11
CA VAL A 46 -1.71 23.19 -4.42
C VAL A 46 -2.94 22.39 -4.04
N VAL A 47 -2.91 21.09 -4.36
CA VAL A 47 -3.76 20.10 -3.72
C VAL A 47 -2.88 19.14 -2.91
N PHE A 48 -3.11 19.06 -1.61
CA PHE A 48 -2.38 18.24 -0.66
C PHE A 48 -3.28 17.13 -0.13
N ILE A 49 -2.98 15.90 -0.53
CA ILE A 49 -3.87 14.75 -0.40
C ILE A 49 -3.28 13.70 0.54
N GLY A 50 -4.12 13.22 1.46
CA GLY A 50 -3.85 12.06 2.29
C GLY A 50 -5.07 11.15 2.38
N GLY A 51 -4.95 10.14 3.22
CA GLY A 51 -6.04 9.25 3.59
C GLY A 51 -5.52 8.01 4.29
N SER A 52 -6.42 7.13 4.70
CA SER A 52 -6.10 5.87 5.37
C SER A 52 -6.05 4.69 4.39
N ASP A 53 -5.05 3.82 4.54
CA ASP A 53 -5.01 2.52 3.86
C ASP A 53 -5.64 1.45 4.76
N GLU A 54 -6.76 0.91 4.29
CA GLU A 54 -7.74 0.17 5.08
C GLU A 54 -7.97 -1.26 4.57
N HIS A 55 -7.19 -1.76 3.62
CA HIS A 55 -7.36 -3.12 3.07
C HIS A 55 -6.22 -4.08 3.47
N GLY A 56 -6.40 -5.38 3.22
CA GLY A 56 -5.36 -6.39 3.39
C GLY A 56 -5.35 -7.14 4.73
N VAL A 57 -4.46 -8.14 4.79
CA VAL A 57 -4.45 -9.20 5.81
C VAL A 57 -4.20 -8.72 7.25
N PRO A 58 -3.29 -7.76 7.54
CA PRO A 58 -3.06 -7.37 8.92
C PRO A 58 -4.29 -6.78 9.62
N ILE A 59 -5.21 -6.13 8.88
CA ILE A 59 -6.49 -5.65 9.42
C ILE A 59 -7.40 -6.84 9.79
N THR A 60 -7.52 -7.85 8.93
CA THR A 60 -8.37 -9.02 9.21
C THR A 60 -7.83 -9.83 10.40
N ILE A 61 -6.51 -9.96 10.54
CA ILE A 61 -5.88 -10.59 11.71
C ILE A 61 -6.24 -9.81 12.98
N LYS A 62 -6.14 -8.48 12.95
CA LYS A 62 -6.45 -7.66 14.12
C LYS A 62 -7.93 -7.72 14.50
N ALA A 63 -8.81 -7.64 13.51
CA ALA A 63 -10.25 -7.82 13.69
C ALA A 63 -10.58 -9.17 14.36
N LYS A 64 -9.96 -10.26 13.87
CA LYS A 64 -10.10 -11.60 14.48
C LYS A 64 -9.59 -11.65 15.92
N ASN A 65 -8.45 -11.04 16.22
CA ASN A 65 -7.88 -11.01 17.57
C ASN A 65 -8.73 -10.18 18.55
N GLU A 66 -9.38 -9.11 18.07
CA GLU A 66 -10.27 -8.26 18.88
C GLU A 66 -11.73 -8.76 18.89
N GLY A 67 -12.07 -9.78 18.10
CA GLY A 67 -13.43 -10.32 18.02
C GLY A 67 -14.44 -9.37 17.37
N VAL A 68 -13.98 -8.51 16.46
CA VAL A 68 -14.79 -7.48 15.76
C VAL A 68 -14.66 -7.62 14.24
N SER A 69 -15.42 -6.84 13.46
CA SER A 69 -15.29 -6.84 12.00
C SER A 69 -14.06 -6.05 11.54
N PRO A 70 -13.50 -6.32 10.34
CA PRO A 70 -12.48 -5.46 9.74
C PRO A 70 -12.93 -4.00 9.63
N GLN A 71 -14.21 -3.74 9.33
CA GLN A 71 -14.78 -2.40 9.26
C GLN A 71 -14.65 -1.65 10.60
N ASP A 72 -14.93 -2.32 11.73
CA ASP A 72 -14.82 -1.71 13.06
C ASP A 72 -13.37 -1.27 13.37
N ILE A 73 -12.38 -2.07 12.95
CA ILE A 73 -10.95 -1.75 13.13
C ILE A 73 -10.58 -0.49 12.33
N VAL A 74 -10.95 -0.45 11.05
CA VAL A 74 -10.57 0.66 10.18
C VAL A 74 -11.33 1.93 10.54
N ASP A 75 -12.61 1.85 10.94
CA ASP A 75 -13.38 3.00 11.41
C ASP A 75 -12.76 3.63 12.65
N LYS A 76 -12.36 2.79 13.63
CA LYS A 76 -11.67 3.24 14.84
C LYS A 76 -10.35 3.95 14.51
N TYR A 77 -9.47 3.30 13.75
CA TYR A 77 -8.14 3.84 13.51
C TYR A 77 -8.14 4.99 12.49
N HIS A 78 -9.03 5.00 11.50
CA HIS A 78 -9.22 6.14 10.61
C HIS A 78 -9.60 7.38 11.41
N ALA A 79 -10.59 7.28 12.32
CA ALA A 79 -11.01 8.39 13.17
C ALA A 79 -9.88 8.91 14.05
N ILE A 80 -9.13 8.01 14.72
CA ILE A 80 -7.99 8.37 15.57
C ILE A 80 -6.91 9.09 14.74
N ILE A 81 -6.52 8.54 13.60
CA ILE A 81 -5.44 9.07 12.77
C ILE A 81 -5.84 10.43 12.17
N LYS A 82 -7.05 10.52 11.59
CA LYS A 82 -7.57 11.76 11.02
C LYS A 82 -7.61 12.87 12.07
N LYS A 83 -8.18 12.60 13.25
CA LYS A 83 -8.22 13.56 14.36
C LYS A 83 -6.82 13.95 14.81
N SER A 84 -5.89 12.99 14.92
CA SER A 84 -4.50 13.26 15.30
C SER A 84 -3.82 14.22 14.32
N PHE A 85 -4.03 14.04 13.01
CA PHE A 85 -3.49 14.96 12.00
C PHE A 85 -4.12 16.35 12.06
N GLU A 86 -5.44 16.45 12.26
CA GLU A 86 -6.15 17.72 12.43
C GLU A 86 -5.65 18.47 13.67
N ASP A 87 -5.60 17.80 14.83
CA ASP A 87 -5.15 18.37 16.10
C ASP A 87 -3.66 18.76 16.07
N PHE A 88 -2.83 18.01 15.33
CA PHE A 88 -1.41 18.32 15.11
C PHE A 88 -1.18 19.42 14.05
N GLY A 89 -2.22 19.83 13.32
CA GLY A 89 -2.17 20.91 12.34
C GLY A 89 -1.58 20.52 10.98
N ILE A 90 -1.75 19.28 10.54
CA ILE A 90 -1.46 18.90 9.13
C ILE A 90 -2.55 19.46 8.23
N THR A 91 -2.16 20.13 7.15
CA THR A 91 -3.06 20.94 6.31
C THR A 91 -3.48 20.26 5.02
N TYR A 92 -3.96 19.01 5.14
CA TYR A 92 -4.55 18.31 4.00
C TYR A 92 -5.72 19.11 3.41
N ASP A 93 -5.76 19.21 2.09
CA ASP A 93 -6.96 19.66 1.39
C ASP A 93 -8.03 18.56 1.42
N ASN A 94 -7.63 17.29 1.42
CA ASN A 94 -8.51 16.17 1.72
C ASN A 94 -7.77 15.00 2.37
N TYR A 95 -8.38 14.43 3.41
CA TYR A 95 -7.93 13.21 4.07
C TYR A 95 -9.06 12.17 3.98
N SER A 96 -8.89 11.22 3.05
CA SER A 96 -9.92 10.24 2.70
C SER A 96 -9.61 8.86 3.29
N ARG A 97 -10.22 7.81 2.75
CA ARG A 97 -10.07 6.43 3.21
C ARG A 97 -10.31 5.43 2.08
N THR A 98 -9.60 4.30 2.05
CA THR A 98 -9.71 3.35 0.93
C THR A 98 -10.97 2.48 0.98
N THR A 99 -11.70 2.36 2.10
CA THR A 99 -13.03 1.71 2.07
C THR A 99 -14.15 2.64 1.55
N ALA A 100 -13.84 3.86 1.11
CA ALA A 100 -14.85 4.78 0.60
C ALA A 100 -15.41 4.30 -0.76
N PRO A 101 -16.71 4.45 -1.04
CA PRO A 101 -17.31 4.04 -2.32
C PRO A 101 -16.59 4.62 -3.55
N ILE A 102 -16.21 5.90 -3.50
CA ILE A 102 -15.48 6.57 -4.59
C ILE A 102 -14.11 5.92 -4.87
N HIS A 103 -13.47 5.35 -3.85
CA HIS A 103 -12.22 4.60 -4.02
C HIS A 103 -12.48 3.25 -4.67
N HIS A 104 -13.49 2.51 -4.20
CA HIS A 104 -13.91 1.24 -4.81
C HIS A 104 -14.23 1.41 -6.30
N GLU A 105 -15.00 2.44 -6.65
CA GLU A 105 -15.33 2.79 -8.03
C GLU A 105 -14.06 3.12 -8.83
N THR A 106 -13.22 4.02 -8.32
CA THR A 106 -12.02 4.48 -9.04
C THR A 106 -11.00 3.35 -9.27
N ALA A 107 -10.74 2.52 -8.25
CA ALA A 107 -9.82 1.38 -8.39
C ALA A 107 -10.40 0.30 -9.32
N SER A 108 -11.71 0.06 -9.27
CA SER A 108 -12.38 -0.88 -10.18
C SER A 108 -12.31 -0.42 -11.63
N GLU A 109 -12.54 0.87 -11.88
CA GLU A 109 -12.42 1.49 -13.22
C GLU A 109 -10.98 1.42 -13.74
N PHE A 110 -10.00 1.69 -12.87
CA PHE A 110 -8.58 1.61 -13.22
C PHE A 110 -8.20 0.17 -13.60
N PHE A 111 -8.64 -0.82 -12.81
CA PHE A 111 -8.43 -2.24 -13.12
C PHE A 111 -9.06 -2.61 -14.46
N LYS A 112 -10.35 -2.29 -14.67
CA LYS A 112 -11.05 -2.57 -15.93
C LYS A 112 -10.35 -1.94 -17.12
N THR A 113 -9.84 -0.72 -16.97
CA THR A 113 -9.11 -0.01 -18.02
C THR A 113 -7.85 -0.75 -18.42
N LEU A 114 -7.04 -1.20 -17.44
CA LEU A 114 -5.84 -1.99 -17.71
C LEU A 114 -6.17 -3.36 -18.31
N ASN A 115 -7.20 -4.03 -17.78
CA ASN A 115 -7.65 -5.33 -18.28
C ASN A 115 -8.11 -5.24 -19.75
N ASN A 116 -8.95 -4.26 -20.08
CA ASN A 116 -9.45 -4.04 -21.45
C ASN A 116 -8.33 -3.65 -22.43
N LYS A 117 -7.24 -3.06 -21.93
CA LYS A 117 -6.02 -2.75 -22.70
C LYS A 117 -5.06 -3.95 -22.80
N GLY A 118 -5.42 -5.11 -22.26
CA GLY A 118 -4.57 -6.32 -22.26
C GLY A 118 -3.27 -6.14 -21.48
N LYS A 119 -3.29 -5.35 -20.40
CA LYS A 119 -2.08 -5.01 -19.61
C LYS A 119 -1.76 -6.00 -18.49
N PHE A 120 -2.60 -7.01 -18.28
CA PHE A 120 -2.38 -8.05 -17.28
C PHE A 120 -2.04 -9.38 -17.93
N ILE A 121 -1.20 -10.15 -17.26
CA ILE A 121 -1.04 -11.59 -17.49
C ILE A 121 -2.01 -12.31 -16.55
N GLU A 122 -2.76 -13.25 -17.08
CA GLU A 122 -3.64 -14.11 -16.30
C GLU A 122 -2.95 -15.46 -16.10
N GLU A 123 -2.77 -15.86 -14.85
CA GLU A 123 -2.20 -17.17 -14.50
C GLU A 123 -3.20 -17.95 -13.64
N THR A 124 -3.33 -19.24 -13.93
CA THR A 124 -4.13 -20.17 -13.13
C THR A 124 -3.18 -21.13 -12.42
N SER A 125 -3.42 -21.36 -11.13
CA SER A 125 -2.63 -22.26 -10.29
C SER A 125 -3.56 -23.06 -9.39
N GLU A 126 -3.13 -24.24 -8.95
CA GLU A 126 -3.84 -25.00 -7.92
C GLU A 126 -3.32 -24.60 -6.54
N GLN A 127 -4.23 -24.31 -5.61
CA GLN A 127 -3.92 -24.03 -4.22
C GLN A 127 -4.82 -24.85 -3.31
N LEU A 128 -4.34 -25.13 -2.10
CA LEU A 128 -5.13 -25.81 -1.08
C LEU A 128 -6.22 -24.86 -0.55
N TYR A 129 -7.44 -25.38 -0.42
CA TYR A 129 -8.63 -24.65 -0.03
C TYR A 129 -9.30 -25.29 1.17
N ASP A 130 -9.66 -24.47 2.15
CA ASP A 130 -10.41 -24.86 3.33
C ASP A 130 -11.89 -24.51 3.11
N GLU A 131 -12.74 -25.51 2.89
CA GLU A 131 -14.19 -25.31 2.64
C GLU A 131 -14.94 -24.80 3.87
N GLU A 132 -14.46 -25.13 5.08
CA GLU A 132 -15.11 -24.72 6.33
C GLU A 132 -14.79 -23.26 6.67
N ALA A 133 -13.55 -22.84 6.43
CA ALA A 133 -13.15 -21.43 6.53
C ALA A 133 -13.45 -20.62 5.27
N ASN A 134 -13.91 -21.26 4.19
CA ASN A 134 -14.20 -20.66 2.89
C ASN A 134 -13.01 -19.86 2.30
N GLN A 135 -11.77 -20.30 2.50
CA GLN A 135 -10.57 -19.56 2.06
C GLN A 135 -9.45 -20.47 1.54
N PHE A 136 -8.59 -19.90 0.67
CA PHE A 136 -7.35 -20.53 0.26
C PHE A 136 -6.30 -20.49 1.39
N LEU A 137 -5.48 -21.54 1.48
CA LEU A 137 -4.47 -21.71 2.52
C LEU A 137 -3.09 -21.37 1.96
N ALA A 138 -2.44 -20.37 2.56
CA ALA A 138 -1.00 -20.19 2.41
C ALA A 138 -0.25 -21.39 3.03
N ASP A 139 0.94 -21.71 2.54
CA ASP A 139 1.72 -22.89 2.96
C ASP A 139 1.85 -23.03 4.49
N ARG A 140 2.06 -21.93 5.20
CA ARG A 140 2.14 -21.89 6.67
C ARG A 140 0.85 -22.29 7.40
N PHE A 141 -0.29 -22.23 6.72
CA PHE A 141 -1.60 -22.63 7.24
C PHE A 141 -1.99 -24.04 6.81
N VAL A 142 -1.07 -24.77 6.17
CA VAL A 142 -1.21 -26.19 5.87
C VAL A 142 -0.24 -26.95 6.75
N VAL A 143 -0.76 -27.91 7.51
CA VAL A 143 0.04 -28.81 8.36
C VAL A 143 -0.27 -30.24 7.97
N GLY A 144 0.73 -31.11 7.93
CA GLY A 144 0.52 -32.52 7.63
C GLY A 144 1.75 -33.36 7.89
N THR A 145 1.69 -34.62 7.47
CA THR A 145 2.79 -35.55 7.62
C THR A 145 3.87 -35.31 6.57
N CYS A 146 5.10 -35.05 7.01
CA CYS A 146 6.26 -34.84 6.15
C CYS A 146 6.52 -36.07 5.28
N PRO A 147 6.58 -35.95 3.94
CA PRO A 147 6.77 -37.08 3.04
C PRO A 147 8.16 -37.73 3.16
N LYS A 148 9.14 -37.02 3.76
CA LYS A 148 10.52 -37.51 3.87
C LYS A 148 10.83 -38.21 5.19
N CYS A 149 10.40 -37.66 6.32
CA CYS A 149 10.74 -38.20 7.64
C CYS A 149 9.55 -38.69 8.47
N GLY A 150 8.32 -38.52 7.97
CA GLY A 150 7.11 -38.96 8.67
C GLY A 150 6.68 -38.10 9.86
N ASN A 151 7.28 -36.91 10.07
CA ASN A 151 6.83 -35.99 11.11
C ASN A 151 5.39 -35.54 10.84
N GLU A 152 4.45 -35.80 11.74
CA GLU A 152 3.01 -35.54 11.55
C GLU A 152 2.62 -34.05 11.60
N GLU A 153 3.50 -33.19 12.08
CA GLU A 153 3.28 -31.76 12.28
C GLU A 153 4.21 -30.90 11.39
N SER A 154 4.34 -31.27 10.12
CA SER A 154 5.14 -30.53 9.14
C SER A 154 4.32 -29.40 8.53
N TYR A 155 4.87 -28.18 8.48
CA TYR A 155 4.26 -27.06 7.75
C TYR A 155 4.43 -27.22 6.25
N GLY A 156 3.55 -26.60 5.46
CA GLY A 156 3.48 -26.78 4.01
C GLY A 156 4.76 -26.43 3.26
N ASP A 157 5.56 -25.48 3.76
CA ASP A 157 6.78 -24.98 3.13
C ASP A 157 8.06 -25.65 3.65
N GLN A 158 8.06 -26.08 4.92
CA GLN A 158 9.22 -26.68 5.57
C GLN A 158 8.85 -27.63 6.73
N CYS A 159 9.55 -28.77 6.79
CA CYS A 159 9.52 -29.66 7.93
C CYS A 159 10.55 -29.23 8.99
N GLU A 160 10.07 -28.81 10.16
CA GLU A 160 10.92 -28.40 11.30
C GLU A 160 11.77 -29.56 11.86
N ASN A 161 11.34 -30.82 11.71
CA ASN A 161 12.08 -31.96 12.25
C ASN A 161 13.30 -32.36 11.41
N CYS A 162 13.17 -32.40 10.08
CA CYS A 162 14.26 -32.82 9.18
C CYS A 162 14.80 -31.71 8.28
N GLY A 163 14.30 -30.48 8.42
CA GLY A 163 14.73 -29.28 7.69
C GLY A 163 14.40 -29.29 6.20
N THR A 164 13.67 -30.29 5.69
CA THR A 164 13.37 -30.42 4.26
C THR A 164 12.29 -29.44 3.85
N SER A 165 12.54 -28.70 2.76
CA SER A 165 11.52 -27.89 2.09
C SER A 165 10.78 -28.73 1.06
N HIS A 166 9.48 -28.52 0.97
CA HIS A 166 8.55 -29.19 0.07
C HIS A 166 7.36 -28.25 -0.20
N ASN A 167 6.48 -28.58 -1.14
CA ASN A 167 5.26 -27.81 -1.35
C ASN A 167 4.18 -28.28 -0.37
N ALA A 168 3.21 -27.42 -0.08
CA ALA A 168 2.08 -27.79 0.78
C ALA A 168 1.26 -28.95 0.20
N THR A 169 1.25 -29.07 -1.13
CA THR A 169 0.59 -30.16 -1.87
C THR A 169 1.31 -31.50 -1.76
N ASP A 170 2.57 -31.51 -1.28
CA ASP A 170 3.37 -32.73 -1.10
C ASP A 170 3.15 -33.37 0.28
N LEU A 171 2.45 -32.69 1.19
CA LEU A 171 2.15 -33.20 2.53
C LEU A 171 1.21 -34.40 2.47
N ILE A 172 1.52 -35.43 3.27
CA ILE A 172 0.63 -36.57 3.47
C ILE A 172 -0.41 -36.19 4.52
N ASN A 173 -1.68 -36.48 4.29
CA ASN A 173 -2.79 -36.10 5.16
C ASN A 173 -2.76 -34.60 5.54
N PRO A 174 -2.78 -33.68 4.56
CA PRO A 174 -2.77 -32.26 4.85
C PRO A 174 -4.01 -31.88 5.65
N LYS A 175 -3.85 -30.92 6.55
CA LYS A 175 -4.90 -30.34 7.37
C LYS A 175 -4.75 -28.82 7.37
N SER A 176 -5.89 -28.14 7.40
CA SER A 176 -5.93 -26.71 7.66
C SER A 176 -5.47 -26.45 9.10
N ALA A 177 -4.48 -25.58 9.29
CA ALA A 177 -4.10 -25.08 10.61
C ALA A 177 -5.17 -24.16 11.21
N ILE A 178 -6.19 -23.79 10.43
CA ILE A 178 -7.23 -22.84 10.82
C ILE A 178 -8.45 -23.58 11.39
N THR A 179 -8.93 -24.63 10.71
CA THR A 179 -10.14 -25.38 11.08
C THR A 179 -9.86 -26.83 11.46
N GLY A 180 -8.70 -27.37 11.07
CA GLY A 180 -8.36 -28.78 11.25
C GLY A 180 -8.94 -29.72 10.18
N ASN A 181 -9.71 -29.20 9.21
CA ASN A 181 -10.26 -30.01 8.13
C ASN A 181 -9.20 -30.45 7.10
N THR A 182 -9.56 -31.41 6.24
CA THR A 182 -8.72 -31.80 5.10
C THR A 182 -8.95 -30.82 3.95
N PRO A 183 -7.94 -30.04 3.53
CA PRO A 183 -8.10 -29.10 2.44
C PRO A 183 -8.17 -29.83 1.09
N THR A 184 -8.86 -29.21 0.13
CA THR A 184 -8.98 -29.70 -1.25
C THR A 184 -8.12 -28.86 -2.20
N LEU A 185 -7.63 -29.45 -3.29
CA LEU A 185 -7.02 -28.68 -4.36
C LEU A 185 -8.10 -27.96 -5.15
N LYS A 186 -7.93 -26.65 -5.33
CA LYS A 186 -8.84 -25.81 -6.10
C LYS A 186 -8.04 -24.90 -7.02
N GLU A 187 -8.47 -24.81 -8.27
CA GLU A 187 -7.89 -23.85 -9.20
C GLU A 187 -8.24 -22.42 -8.77
N THR A 188 -7.24 -21.55 -8.78
CA THR A 188 -7.37 -20.12 -8.55
C THR A 188 -6.68 -19.35 -9.66
N LYS A 189 -7.35 -18.31 -10.16
CA LYS A 189 -6.87 -17.42 -11.21
C LYS A 189 -6.44 -16.09 -10.62
N HIS A 190 -5.28 -15.59 -11.03
CA HIS A 190 -4.77 -14.28 -10.64
C HIS A 190 -4.35 -13.44 -11.84
N TRP A 191 -4.49 -12.13 -11.69
CA TRP A 191 -4.00 -11.14 -12.64
C TRP A 191 -2.66 -10.63 -12.14
N PHE A 192 -1.70 -10.51 -13.04
CA PHE A 192 -0.36 -10.04 -12.78
C PHE A 192 -0.07 -8.82 -13.65
N LEU A 193 0.50 -7.78 -13.05
CA LEU A 193 1.10 -6.66 -13.78
C LEU A 193 2.52 -7.08 -14.23
N PRO A 194 2.81 -7.19 -15.54
CA PRO A 194 4.11 -7.64 -16.03
C PRO A 194 5.16 -6.54 -15.92
N LEU A 195 5.69 -6.31 -14.72
CA LEU A 195 6.65 -5.21 -14.48
C LEU A 195 7.92 -5.29 -15.35
N ASN A 196 8.31 -6.49 -15.75
CA ASN A 196 9.40 -6.73 -16.70
C ASN A 196 9.20 -5.97 -18.02
N ASP A 197 7.96 -5.80 -18.49
CA ASP A 197 7.67 -5.10 -19.75
C ASP A 197 7.83 -3.57 -19.63
N TYR A 198 7.97 -3.05 -18.41
CA TYR A 198 8.13 -1.62 -18.13
C TYR A 198 9.56 -1.24 -17.73
N GLU A 199 10.48 -2.20 -17.70
CA GLU A 199 11.83 -2.01 -17.16
C GLU A 199 12.61 -0.94 -17.95
N ASP A 200 12.57 -0.97 -19.28
CA ASP A 200 13.25 0.02 -20.13
C ASP A 200 12.72 1.44 -19.92
N PHE A 201 11.39 1.56 -19.80
CA PHE A 201 10.74 2.83 -19.48
C PHE A 201 11.19 3.36 -18.10
N LEU A 202 11.26 2.49 -17.09
CA LEU A 202 11.68 2.87 -15.74
C LEU A 202 13.17 3.26 -15.70
N LYS A 203 14.01 2.58 -16.48
CA LYS A 203 15.43 2.94 -16.66
C LYS A 203 15.57 4.34 -17.24
N GLU A 204 14.91 4.62 -18.36
CA GLU A 204 14.94 5.94 -19.01
C GLU A 204 14.40 7.02 -18.08
N TRP A 205 13.21 6.81 -17.51
CA TRP A 205 12.55 7.81 -16.69
C TRP A 205 13.32 8.11 -15.39
N ILE A 206 13.80 7.09 -14.68
CA ILE A 206 14.40 7.28 -13.35
C ILE A 206 15.92 7.35 -13.40
N LEU A 207 16.57 6.34 -14.00
CA LEU A 207 18.03 6.22 -13.95
C LEU A 207 18.75 7.27 -14.80
N GLU A 208 18.09 7.75 -15.86
CA GLU A 208 18.59 8.84 -16.69
C GLU A 208 17.90 10.16 -16.33
N GLY A 209 16.57 10.18 -16.35
CA GLY A 209 15.78 11.40 -16.14
C GLY A 209 15.92 12.01 -14.75
N HIS A 210 16.02 11.19 -13.70
CA HIS A 210 16.03 11.64 -12.30
C HIS A 210 17.36 11.43 -11.56
N LYS A 211 18.45 11.21 -12.30
CA LYS A 211 19.79 10.95 -11.74
C LYS A 211 20.33 12.07 -10.84
N LYS A 212 19.85 13.31 -11.02
CA LYS A 212 20.42 14.51 -10.40
C LYS A 212 19.57 15.10 -9.28
N ASP A 213 18.28 14.79 -9.23
CA ASP A 213 17.29 15.46 -8.39
C ASP A 213 16.56 14.54 -7.41
N TRP A 214 16.55 13.23 -7.63
CA TRP A 214 16.06 12.27 -6.63
C TRP A 214 17.12 11.99 -5.57
N LYS A 215 16.66 11.74 -4.34
CA LYS A 215 17.56 11.45 -3.22
C LYS A 215 18.40 10.18 -3.50
N PRO A 216 19.66 10.12 -3.03
CA PRO A 216 20.52 8.96 -3.27
C PRO A 216 19.96 7.62 -2.79
N ASN A 217 19.25 7.59 -1.66
CA ASN A 217 18.63 6.37 -1.14
C ASN A 217 17.48 5.87 -2.05
N VAL A 218 16.65 6.79 -2.56
CA VAL A 218 15.57 6.48 -3.51
C VAL A 218 16.16 5.96 -4.81
N TYR A 219 17.08 6.71 -5.42
CA TYR A 219 17.73 6.34 -6.67
C TYR A 219 18.46 4.99 -6.54
N GLY A 220 19.23 4.81 -5.47
CA GLY A 220 20.00 3.58 -5.23
C GLY A 220 19.12 2.34 -5.08
N GLN A 221 18.03 2.44 -4.31
CA GLN A 221 17.11 1.32 -4.12
C GLN A 221 16.36 0.96 -5.42
N VAL A 222 15.88 1.96 -6.17
CA VAL A 222 15.23 1.72 -7.46
C VAL A 222 16.20 1.10 -8.46
N LYS A 223 17.44 1.61 -8.54
CA LYS A 223 18.48 1.05 -9.40
C LYS A 223 18.75 -0.42 -9.08
N SER A 224 18.90 -0.77 -7.80
CA SER A 224 19.12 -2.16 -7.39
C SER A 224 17.98 -3.07 -7.88
N TRP A 225 16.73 -2.65 -7.70
CA TRP A 225 15.56 -3.45 -8.13
C TRP A 225 15.48 -3.62 -9.64
N ILE A 226 15.85 -2.60 -10.39
CA ILE A 226 15.88 -2.65 -11.86
C ILE A 226 17.04 -3.53 -12.34
N ASP A 227 18.23 -3.40 -11.74
CA ASP A 227 19.40 -4.21 -12.10
C ASP A 227 19.20 -5.71 -11.81
N ASP A 228 18.44 -6.04 -10.75
CA ASP A 228 18.10 -7.43 -10.37
C ASP A 228 17.09 -8.09 -11.33
N GLY A 229 16.45 -7.29 -12.20
CA GLY A 229 15.42 -7.71 -13.14
C GLY A 229 14.02 -7.72 -12.52
N LEU A 230 13.10 -6.97 -13.11
CA LEU A 230 11.72 -6.92 -12.64
C LEU A 230 10.95 -8.18 -13.03
N ARG A 231 9.97 -8.56 -12.21
CA ARG A 231 9.12 -9.75 -12.42
C ARG A 231 7.64 -9.37 -12.32
N PRO A 232 6.73 -10.12 -12.97
CA PRO A 232 5.31 -9.92 -12.82
C PRO A 232 4.89 -9.90 -11.35
N ARG A 233 3.95 -9.01 -10.99
CA ARG A 233 3.41 -8.89 -9.64
C ARG A 233 1.92 -9.12 -9.65
N ALA A 234 1.44 -10.05 -8.82
CA ALA A 234 0.01 -10.31 -8.66
C ALA A 234 -0.71 -9.06 -8.13
N VAL A 235 -1.76 -8.64 -8.83
CA VAL A 235 -2.62 -7.49 -8.48
C VAL A 235 -3.95 -7.92 -7.86
N THR A 236 -4.18 -9.22 -7.68
CA THR A 236 -5.36 -9.77 -6.98
C THR A 236 -4.96 -10.69 -5.83
N ARG A 237 -5.87 -10.91 -4.88
CA ARG A 237 -5.72 -11.85 -3.77
C ARG A 237 -7.03 -12.56 -3.47
N ASP A 238 -6.91 -13.79 -2.99
CA ASP A 238 -8.01 -14.55 -2.40
C ASP A 238 -8.23 -14.10 -0.95
N LEU A 239 -8.95 -13.00 -0.77
CA LEU A 239 -9.31 -12.43 0.53
C LEU A 239 -10.74 -11.87 0.47
N ASP A 240 -11.44 -11.91 1.59
CA ASP A 240 -12.79 -11.34 1.69
C ASP A 240 -12.79 -9.83 1.96
N TRP A 241 -11.68 -9.29 2.48
CA TRP A 241 -11.54 -7.88 2.86
C TRP A 241 -10.70 -7.10 1.84
N GLY A 242 -11.40 -6.34 0.98
CA GLY A 242 -10.81 -5.51 -0.06
C GLY A 242 -11.83 -5.12 -1.13
N ILE A 243 -11.35 -4.52 -2.22
CA ILE A 243 -12.18 -4.14 -3.37
C ILE A 243 -12.37 -5.37 -4.27
N PRO A 244 -13.61 -5.83 -4.55
CA PRO A 244 -13.83 -6.98 -5.41
C PRO A 244 -13.21 -6.82 -6.81
N VAL A 245 -12.63 -7.89 -7.35
CA VAL A 245 -12.08 -7.89 -8.72
C VAL A 245 -13.23 -7.73 -9.73
N PRO A 246 -13.25 -6.68 -10.55
CA PRO A 246 -14.48 -6.26 -11.24
C PRO A 246 -14.59 -6.83 -12.67
N VAL A 247 -14.18 -8.10 -12.86
CA VAL A 247 -14.22 -8.84 -14.14
C VAL A 247 -14.61 -10.29 -13.91
N GLU A 248 -15.08 -10.97 -14.97
CA GLU A 248 -15.41 -12.40 -14.92
C GLU A 248 -14.20 -13.26 -14.52
N GLY A 249 -14.42 -14.23 -13.63
CA GLY A 249 -13.37 -15.05 -13.02
C GLY A 249 -12.71 -14.40 -11.79
N GLY A 250 -13.11 -13.18 -11.45
CA GLY A 250 -12.67 -12.44 -10.26
C GLY A 250 -13.48 -12.74 -8.99
N GLU A 251 -14.45 -13.65 -9.06
CA GLU A 251 -15.35 -13.96 -7.95
C GLU A 251 -14.57 -14.50 -6.74
N GLY A 252 -14.92 -14.02 -5.54
CA GLY A 252 -14.24 -14.38 -4.29
C GLY A 252 -12.81 -13.80 -4.17
N LYS A 253 -12.45 -12.84 -5.03
CA LYS A 253 -11.14 -12.18 -5.01
C LYS A 253 -11.29 -10.69 -4.81
N VAL A 254 -10.25 -10.11 -4.25
CA VAL A 254 -10.10 -8.66 -4.13
C VAL A 254 -8.85 -8.18 -4.85
N LEU A 255 -8.84 -6.90 -5.21
CA LEU A 255 -7.65 -6.19 -5.63
C LEU A 255 -6.62 -6.25 -4.49
N TYR A 256 -5.40 -6.60 -4.82
CA TYR A 256 -4.32 -6.62 -3.85
C TYR A 256 -4.03 -5.19 -3.39
N VAL A 257 -3.74 -4.99 -2.10
CA VAL A 257 -3.51 -3.66 -1.53
C VAL A 257 -2.40 -2.85 -2.24
N TRP A 258 -1.41 -3.56 -2.81
CA TRP A 258 -0.35 -2.94 -3.62
C TRP A 258 -0.84 -2.50 -5.02
N PHE A 259 -2.09 -2.73 -5.38
CA PHE A 259 -2.68 -2.24 -6.61
C PHE A 259 -3.65 -1.09 -6.34
N ASP A 260 -4.54 -1.20 -5.36
CA ASP A 260 -5.57 -0.17 -5.11
C ASP A 260 -5.06 0.99 -4.24
N ALA A 261 -4.26 0.77 -3.21
CA ALA A 261 -3.84 1.81 -2.27
C ALA A 261 -3.31 3.13 -2.92
N PRO A 262 -2.45 3.11 -3.96
CA PRO A 262 -1.93 4.35 -4.55
C PRO A 262 -2.97 5.03 -5.45
N ILE A 263 -3.98 4.29 -5.91
CA ILE A 263 -5.18 4.85 -6.55
C ILE A 263 -6.00 5.65 -5.51
N GLY A 264 -5.79 5.40 -4.22
CA GLY A 264 -6.33 6.17 -3.09
C GLY A 264 -6.03 7.66 -3.18
N TYR A 265 -4.86 8.04 -3.72
CA TYR A 265 -4.53 9.43 -3.95
C TYR A 265 -5.45 10.06 -5.01
N ILE A 266 -5.76 9.34 -6.08
CA ILE A 266 -6.62 9.80 -7.17
C ILE A 266 -8.06 9.91 -6.67
N SER A 267 -8.58 8.89 -5.99
CA SER A 267 -9.95 8.92 -5.46
C SER A 267 -10.14 10.01 -4.40
N SER A 268 -9.17 10.22 -3.51
CA SER A 268 -9.19 11.33 -2.54
C SER A 268 -9.17 12.70 -3.23
N THR A 269 -8.46 12.83 -4.36
CA THR A 269 -8.49 14.06 -5.17
C THR A 269 -9.84 14.25 -5.87
N LYS A 270 -10.47 13.18 -6.36
CA LYS A 270 -11.84 13.25 -6.93
C LYS A 270 -12.85 13.71 -5.88
N GLU A 271 -12.78 13.18 -4.66
CA GLU A 271 -13.64 13.57 -3.54
C GLU A 271 -13.49 15.06 -3.20
N TRP A 272 -12.24 15.52 -3.07
CA TRP A 272 -11.92 16.94 -2.87
C TRP A 272 -12.52 17.81 -3.99
N ALA A 273 -12.24 17.46 -5.24
CA ALA A 273 -12.66 18.26 -6.38
C ALA A 273 -14.19 18.35 -6.47
N ALA A 274 -14.90 17.25 -6.20
CA ALA A 274 -16.36 17.23 -6.12
C ALA A 274 -16.89 18.16 -5.02
N ARG A 275 -16.27 18.16 -3.84
CA ARG A 275 -16.64 19.04 -2.73
C ARG A 275 -16.40 20.52 -3.04
N GLU A 276 -15.28 20.85 -3.68
CA GLU A 276 -14.89 22.23 -3.99
C GLU A 276 -15.44 22.75 -5.34
N GLY A 277 -16.18 21.93 -6.10
CA GLY A 277 -16.67 22.29 -7.44
C GLY A 277 -15.56 22.50 -8.47
N LYS A 278 -14.45 21.75 -8.34
CA LYS A 278 -13.28 21.79 -9.22
C LYS A 278 -13.20 20.57 -10.12
N ASP A 279 -12.38 20.68 -11.17
CA ASP A 279 -11.97 19.53 -11.99
C ASP A 279 -10.70 18.88 -11.40
N TRP A 280 -10.74 17.58 -11.16
CA TRP A 280 -9.62 16.81 -10.61
C TRP A 280 -8.60 16.42 -11.69
N GLU A 281 -9.02 16.30 -12.96
CA GLU A 281 -8.17 15.72 -14.01
C GLU A 281 -6.88 16.52 -14.24
N PRO A 282 -6.88 17.86 -14.25
CA PRO A 282 -5.65 18.63 -14.42
C PRO A 282 -4.60 18.29 -13.35
N TYR A 283 -5.00 17.98 -12.13
CA TYR A 283 -4.08 17.64 -11.03
C TYR A 283 -3.38 16.28 -11.21
N TRP A 284 -3.89 15.42 -12.10
CA TRP A 284 -3.35 14.06 -12.31
C TRP A 284 -2.98 13.74 -13.77
N LYS A 285 -3.40 14.56 -14.73
CA LYS A 285 -3.24 14.28 -16.17
C LYS A 285 -2.58 15.42 -16.96
N ALA A 286 -2.59 16.66 -16.44
CA ALA A 286 -2.01 17.78 -17.17
C ALA A 286 -0.49 17.86 -16.99
N LYS A 287 0.25 18.00 -18.10
CA LYS A 287 1.73 18.07 -18.11
C LYS A 287 2.31 19.30 -17.42
N ASP A 288 1.49 20.32 -17.15
CA ASP A 288 1.87 21.52 -16.39
C ASP A 288 1.59 21.37 -14.88
N THR A 289 1.32 20.16 -14.41
CA THR A 289 1.18 19.79 -13.00
C THR A 289 2.43 19.09 -12.49
N LYS A 290 2.89 19.47 -11.30
CA LYS A 290 3.99 18.80 -10.59
C LYS A 290 3.44 17.87 -9.52
N LEU A 291 3.62 16.56 -9.72
CA LEU A 291 3.21 15.52 -8.78
C LEU A 291 4.37 15.15 -7.83
N VAL A 292 4.16 15.18 -6.52
CA VAL A 292 5.17 14.86 -5.51
C VAL A 292 4.61 13.89 -4.47
N HIS A 293 5.31 12.78 -4.25
CA HIS A 293 4.92 11.77 -3.25
C HIS A 293 5.89 11.76 -2.07
N PHE A 294 5.44 12.22 -0.90
CA PHE A 294 6.20 12.08 0.34
C PHE A 294 5.94 10.73 0.96
N ILE A 295 7.01 9.97 1.23
CA ILE A 295 6.92 8.58 1.67
C ILE A 295 8.01 8.22 2.67
N GLY A 296 7.84 7.09 3.36
CA GLY A 296 8.94 6.41 4.06
C GLY A 296 9.73 5.53 3.10
N LYS A 297 10.98 5.20 3.43
CA LYS A 297 11.85 4.38 2.58
C LYS A 297 11.27 3.04 2.14
N ASP A 298 10.46 2.40 2.99
CA ASP A 298 9.84 1.09 2.68
C ASP A 298 8.85 1.17 1.51
N ASN A 299 8.38 2.38 1.18
CA ASN A 299 7.43 2.64 0.10
C ASN A 299 8.10 3.03 -1.23
N ILE A 300 9.44 3.05 -1.32
CA ILE A 300 10.18 3.51 -2.52
C ILE A 300 9.83 2.67 -3.74
N VAL A 301 9.95 1.34 -3.64
CA VAL A 301 9.63 0.42 -4.74
C VAL A 301 8.19 0.63 -5.21
N PHE A 302 7.29 0.92 -4.27
CA PHE A 302 5.90 1.13 -4.57
C PHE A 302 5.64 2.36 -5.45
N HIS A 303 6.13 3.51 -5.01
CA HIS A 303 5.85 4.80 -5.63
C HIS A 303 6.78 5.13 -6.80
N CYS A 304 7.90 4.41 -6.92
CA CYS A 304 8.87 4.63 -8.00
C CYS A 304 8.81 3.55 -9.10
N ILE A 305 8.32 2.33 -8.82
CA ILE A 305 8.27 1.24 -9.81
C ILE A 305 6.83 0.85 -10.10
N ILE A 306 6.11 0.35 -9.10
CA ILE A 306 4.80 -0.30 -9.29
C ILE A 306 3.76 0.71 -9.76
N PHE A 307 3.55 1.79 -9.00
CA PHE A 307 2.53 2.77 -9.34
C PHE A 307 2.85 3.52 -10.64
N PRO A 308 4.09 3.98 -10.91
CA PRO A 308 4.44 4.53 -12.22
C PRO A 308 4.24 3.57 -13.39
N ALA A 309 4.51 2.26 -13.23
CA ALA A 309 4.19 1.27 -14.25
C ALA A 309 2.68 1.17 -14.48
N MET A 310 1.86 1.22 -13.43
CA MET A 310 0.39 1.26 -13.55
C MET A 310 -0.09 2.53 -14.28
N LEU A 311 0.42 3.71 -13.92
CA LEU A 311 0.08 4.98 -14.57
C LEU A 311 0.49 4.99 -16.03
N LYS A 312 1.67 4.44 -16.35
CA LYS A 312 2.16 4.26 -17.73
C LYS A 312 1.32 3.27 -18.53
N ALA A 313 0.91 2.16 -17.91
CA ALA A 313 0.04 1.16 -18.51
C ALA A 313 -1.35 1.72 -18.85
N GLU A 314 -1.87 2.60 -17.99
CA GLU A 314 -3.12 3.32 -18.23
C GLU A 314 -2.91 4.39 -19.32
N GLY A 315 -1.91 5.26 -19.18
CA GLY A 315 -1.41 6.12 -20.24
C GLY A 315 -1.98 7.54 -20.31
N SER A 316 -3.00 7.90 -19.50
CA SER A 316 -3.51 9.27 -19.43
C SER A 316 -2.94 10.09 -18.26
N TYR A 317 -2.35 9.42 -17.27
CA TYR A 317 -1.83 10.05 -16.06
C TYR A 317 -0.39 10.56 -16.23
N ILE A 318 -0.06 11.64 -15.51
CA ILE A 318 1.32 12.10 -15.34
C ILE A 318 2.06 11.19 -14.37
N LEU A 319 3.39 11.27 -14.39
CA LEU A 319 4.27 10.56 -13.46
C LEU A 319 4.72 11.50 -12.34
N PRO A 320 5.16 10.95 -11.20
CA PRO A 320 5.74 11.75 -10.13
C PRO A 320 6.97 12.52 -10.61
N ASP A 321 7.01 13.83 -10.39
CA ASP A 321 8.21 14.63 -10.66
C ASP A 321 9.29 14.35 -9.59
N ASN A 322 8.87 14.07 -8.35
CA ASN A 322 9.78 13.68 -7.28
C ASN A 322 9.09 12.78 -6.25
N VAL A 323 9.88 11.93 -5.58
CA VAL A 323 9.41 11.03 -4.52
C VAL A 323 10.32 11.18 -3.29
N PRO A 324 10.16 12.24 -2.48
CA PRO A 324 10.93 12.40 -1.25
C PRO A 324 10.67 11.26 -0.27
N ALA A 325 11.67 10.39 -0.09
CA ALA A 325 11.65 9.35 0.93
C ALA A 325 12.61 9.69 2.08
N ASN A 326 12.17 9.50 3.33
CA ASN A 326 13.01 9.65 4.51
C ASN A 326 13.34 8.30 5.15
N GLU A 327 14.49 8.27 5.84
CA GLU A 327 14.92 7.14 6.66
C GLU A 327 14.10 7.05 7.96
N PHE A 328 14.31 5.97 8.72
CA PHE A 328 13.64 5.78 9.99
C PHE A 328 14.16 6.72 11.07
N LEU A 329 13.23 7.17 11.92
CA LEU A 329 13.56 7.81 13.19
C LEU A 329 13.78 6.74 14.27
N ASN A 330 14.86 6.88 15.03
CA ASN A 330 15.12 6.07 16.22
C ASN A 330 14.71 6.85 17.48
N LEU A 331 14.21 6.13 18.48
CA LEU A 331 13.90 6.65 19.81
C LEU A 331 14.96 6.15 20.79
N GLU A 332 15.75 7.09 21.34
CA GLU A 332 16.85 6.80 22.27
C GLU A 332 17.86 5.77 21.73
N GLY A 333 18.21 5.90 20.44
CA GLY A 333 19.13 4.99 19.75
C GLY A 333 18.53 3.64 19.34
N ASN A 334 17.28 3.35 19.74
CA ASN A 334 16.57 2.13 19.38
C ASN A 334 15.56 2.37 18.26
N LYS A 335 15.32 1.33 17.45
CA LYS A 335 14.27 1.36 16.43
C LYS A 335 12.89 1.41 17.12
N LEU A 336 12.00 2.27 16.64
CA LEU A 336 10.59 2.28 17.04
C LEU A 336 9.94 0.90 16.80
N SER A 337 9.08 0.47 17.71
CA SER A 337 8.45 -0.85 17.64
C SER A 337 7.05 -0.87 18.24
N THR A 338 6.05 -1.06 17.37
CA THR A 338 4.64 -1.25 17.78
C THR A 338 4.46 -2.51 18.64
N SER A 339 5.12 -3.62 18.27
CA SER A 339 4.97 -4.89 19.00
C SER A 339 5.58 -4.88 20.39
N LYS A 340 6.61 -4.06 20.62
CA LYS A 340 7.22 -3.85 21.94
C LYS A 340 6.63 -2.66 22.70
N ASN A 341 5.60 -2.01 22.14
CA ASN A 341 5.05 -0.74 22.61
C ASN A 341 6.15 0.31 22.90
N TRP A 342 7.15 0.39 22.02
CA TRP A 342 8.29 1.31 22.11
C TRP A 342 8.16 2.38 21.02
N ALA A 343 7.28 3.35 21.27
CA ALA A 343 7.07 4.49 20.40
C ALA A 343 6.43 5.65 21.17
N VAL A 344 6.64 6.88 20.68
CA VAL A 344 5.82 8.03 21.09
C VAL A 344 4.67 8.12 20.09
N TRP A 345 3.46 7.80 20.55
CA TRP A 345 2.24 7.85 19.76
C TRP A 345 1.71 9.28 19.69
N LEU A 346 1.35 9.76 18.50
CA LEU A 346 0.85 11.12 18.33
C LEU A 346 -0.43 11.41 19.14
N PRO A 347 -1.48 10.55 19.13
CA PRO A 347 -2.68 10.85 19.92
C PRO A 347 -2.36 10.99 21.42
N GLU A 348 -1.50 10.13 21.96
CA GLU A 348 -1.06 10.20 23.36
C GLU A 348 -0.25 11.48 23.63
N TYR A 349 0.69 11.83 22.75
CA TYR A 349 1.44 13.08 22.87
C TYR A 349 0.54 14.32 22.91
N LEU A 350 -0.49 14.38 22.04
CA LEU A 350 -1.41 15.52 21.99
C LEU A 350 -2.27 15.63 23.24
N GLU A 351 -2.60 14.51 23.88
CA GLU A 351 -3.32 14.47 25.15
C GLU A 351 -2.43 14.86 26.34
N GLU A 352 -1.21 14.32 26.40
CA GLU A 352 -0.26 14.57 27.49
C GLU A 352 0.39 15.96 27.43
N PHE A 353 0.54 16.54 26.24
CA PHE A 353 1.16 17.85 26.03
C PHE A 353 0.23 18.82 25.27
N PRO A 354 -0.91 19.24 25.87
CA PRO A 354 -1.87 20.12 25.20
C PRO A 354 -1.21 21.43 24.71
N GLY A 355 -1.44 21.77 23.44
CA GLY A 355 -0.92 22.99 22.82
C GLY A 355 0.57 22.95 22.44
N GLN A 356 1.26 21.82 22.60
CA GLN A 356 2.68 21.69 22.25
C GLN A 356 2.94 21.09 20.87
N GLN A 357 1.95 21.14 19.96
CA GLN A 357 2.12 20.60 18.60
C GLN A 357 3.30 21.25 17.86
N ASP A 358 3.47 22.58 17.95
CA ASP A 358 4.63 23.28 17.37
C ASP A 358 5.99 22.85 17.97
N VAL A 359 6.03 22.45 19.24
CA VAL A 359 7.26 21.95 19.88
C VAL A 359 7.68 20.64 19.21
N LEU A 360 6.73 19.71 19.03
CA LEU A 360 7.00 18.44 18.35
C LEU A 360 7.24 18.60 16.84
N ARG A 361 6.66 19.61 16.20
CA ARG A 361 6.95 19.92 14.78
C ARG A 361 8.36 20.48 14.58
N TYR A 362 8.90 21.17 15.58
CA TYR A 362 10.23 21.77 15.54
C TYR A 362 11.35 20.79 15.89
N ALA A 363 11.12 19.93 16.88
CA ALA A 363 12.05 18.89 17.33
C ALA A 363 12.29 17.82 16.25
#